data_AF-A0A1C5NIS1-F1
#
_entry.id   AF-A0A1C5NIS1-F1
#
_cell.length_a   1.000
_cell.length_b   1.000
_cell.length_c   1.000
_cell.angle_alpha   90.00
_cell.angle_beta   90.00
_cell.angle_gamma   90.00
#
_symmetry.space_group_name_H-M   'P 1'
#
loop_
_entity.id
_entity.type
_entity.pdbx_description
1 polymer ?
#
loop_
_entity_poly.entity_id
_entity_poly.type
_entity_poly.pdbx_seq_one_letter_code
_entity_poly.pdbx_strand_id
1 'polypeptide(L)'
;MVQQASIVFDVARQMVEMSPALMKRSKLMSATKRIVNYGNAGFYQVLSAEVGSKHGFSISGLVFDEIHTQPNRQLYDVLTKYSSDARQNPLHFIITTAGNDRHSIAFELHTKAVDILEGRRVDPTFYPVVYGLKDDEDWEDEANWYKVNPSLGCTVDIERLRDAYREAK
;
A
#
# COMPACT_ATOMS: atom_id res chain seq x y z
N MET A 1 -3.34 4.38 12.04
CA MET A 1 -2.73 4.88 10.79
C MET A 1 -1.39 5.60 10.97
N VAL A 2 -1.30 6.71 11.70
CA VAL A 2 -0.01 7.48 11.81
C VAL A 2 1.12 6.63 12.39
N GLN A 3 0.82 5.75 13.35
CA GLN A 3 1.82 4.87 13.97
C GLN A 3 2.42 3.86 12.98
N GLN A 4 1.61 3.25 12.10
CA GLN A 4 2.07 2.29 11.08
C GLN A 4 2.95 2.96 10.03
N ALA A 5 2.53 4.12 9.51
CA ALA A 5 3.34 4.87 8.54
C ALA A 5 4.67 5.38 9.12
N SER A 6 4.76 5.50 10.46
CA SER A 6 6.00 5.86 11.14
C SER A 6 7.03 4.74 11.09
N ILE A 7 6.60 3.47 11.17
CA ILE A 7 7.49 2.31 11.06
C ILE A 7 8.16 2.31 9.69
N VAL A 8 7.38 2.52 8.61
CA VAL A 8 7.91 2.59 7.25
C VAL A 8 8.92 3.73 7.10
N PHE A 9 8.66 4.88 7.72
CA PHE A 9 9.61 5.99 7.73
C PHE A 9 10.90 5.67 8.46
N ASP A 10 10.82 5.03 9.63
CA ASP A 10 12.01 4.68 10.42
C ASP A 10 12.89 3.68 9.67
N VAL A 11 12.29 2.73 8.93
CA VAL A 11 13.02 1.83 8.03
C VAL A 11 13.69 2.62 6.89
N ALA A 12 12.97 3.52 6.22
CA ALA A 12 13.54 4.36 5.17
C ALA A 12 14.68 5.25 5.69
N ARG A 13 14.55 5.79 6.91
CA ARG A 13 15.60 6.53 7.59
C ARG A 13 16.84 5.67 7.78
N GLN A 14 16.69 4.45 8.30
CA GLN A 14 17.80 3.51 8.49
C GLN A 14 18.49 3.18 7.16
N MET A 15 17.72 2.97 6.08
CA MET A 15 18.29 2.75 4.74
C MET A 15 19.15 3.92 4.27
N VAL A 16 18.72 5.16 4.56
CA VAL A 16 19.53 6.35 4.27
C VAL A 16 20.78 6.37 5.14
N GLU A 17 20.66 6.15 6.45
CA GLU A 17 21.77 6.14 7.42
C GLU A 17 22.86 5.12 7.06
N MET A 18 22.46 3.95 6.54
CA MET A 18 23.38 2.88 6.11
C MET A 18 24.02 3.13 4.74
N SER A 19 23.61 4.17 4.00
CA SER A 19 24.12 4.45 2.66
C SER A 19 24.88 5.78 2.62
N PRO A 20 26.23 5.75 2.51
CA PRO A 20 27.04 6.96 2.45
C PRO A 20 26.63 7.92 1.31
N ALA A 21 26.20 7.35 0.17
CA ALA A 21 25.73 8.13 -0.97
C ALA A 21 24.40 8.86 -0.69
N LEU A 22 23.46 8.21 0.02
CA LEU A 22 22.19 8.83 0.40
C LEU A 22 22.38 9.84 1.54
N MET A 23 23.22 9.53 2.54
CA MET A 23 23.58 10.49 3.60
C MET A 23 24.16 11.79 3.05
N LYS A 24 25.03 11.70 2.04
CA LYS A 24 25.60 12.90 1.39
C LYS A 24 24.54 13.77 0.69
N ARG A 25 23.42 13.17 0.25
CA ARG A 25 22.39 13.82 -0.58
C ARG A 25 21.12 14.18 0.18
N SER A 26 20.99 13.74 1.43
CA SER A 26 19.73 13.81 2.18
C SER A 26 19.89 14.46 3.55
N LYS A 27 18.89 15.26 3.94
CA LYS A 27 18.69 15.74 5.30
C LYS A 27 17.63 14.89 5.99
N LEU A 28 17.99 14.26 7.10
CA LEU A 28 17.06 13.52 7.95
C LEU A 28 16.43 14.49 8.97
N MET A 29 15.11 14.57 8.99
CA MET A 29 14.34 15.40 9.93
C MET A 29 13.39 14.50 10.72
N SER A 30 13.91 13.82 11.74
CA SER A 30 13.17 12.81 12.49
C SER A 30 11.94 13.36 13.22
N ALA A 31 12.02 14.58 13.75
CA ALA A 31 10.89 15.22 14.46
C ALA A 31 9.65 15.40 13.57
N THR A 32 9.85 15.72 12.29
CA THR A 32 8.77 15.93 11.31
C THR A 32 8.53 14.72 10.41
N LYS A 33 9.24 13.61 10.65
CA LYS A 33 9.22 12.40 9.82
C LYS A 33 9.39 12.72 8.34
N ARG A 34 10.46 13.45 8.03
CA ARG A 34 10.78 13.90 6.67
C ARG A 34 12.24 13.62 6.31
N ILE A 35 12.47 13.21 5.07
CA ILE A 35 13.79 13.08 4.45
C ILE A 35 13.80 14.02 3.24
N VAL A 36 14.72 14.99 3.20
CA VAL A 36 14.78 16.00 2.13
C VAL A 36 16.04 15.81 1.31
N ASN A 37 15.93 15.80 -0.01
CA ASN A 37 17.07 15.74 -0.92
C ASN A 37 17.65 17.15 -1.16
N TYR A 38 18.96 17.32 -0.98
CA TYR A 38 19.64 18.60 -1.16
C TYR A 38 19.70 19.07 -2.61
N GLY A 39 19.73 18.15 -3.58
CA GLY A 39 19.96 18.46 -4.98
C GLY A 39 18.72 18.91 -5.76
N ASN A 40 17.52 18.57 -5.29
CA ASN A 40 16.28 18.88 -6.01
C ASN A 40 15.11 19.33 -5.11
N ALA A 41 15.35 19.55 -3.82
CA ALA A 41 14.34 19.91 -2.81
C ALA A 41 13.15 18.92 -2.68
N GLY A 42 13.22 17.77 -3.36
CA GLY A 42 12.26 16.67 -3.22
C GLY A 42 12.35 16.07 -1.82
N PHE A 43 11.26 15.46 -1.37
CA PHE A 43 11.22 14.90 -0.03
C PHE A 43 10.32 13.66 0.05
N TYR A 44 10.66 12.80 1.02
CA TYR A 44 9.84 11.71 1.49
C TYR A 44 9.28 12.08 2.86
N GLN A 45 7.97 11.90 3.05
CA GLN A 45 7.28 12.30 4.28
C GLN A 45 6.09 11.39 4.59
N VAL A 46 5.90 11.10 5.87
CA VAL A 46 4.67 10.47 6.36
C VAL A 46 3.54 11.48 6.38
N LEU A 47 2.45 11.16 5.69
CA LEU A 47 1.23 11.97 5.74
C LEU A 47 0.31 11.45 6.85
N SER A 48 -0.16 12.33 7.73
CA SER A 48 -1.18 11.96 8.73
C SER A 48 -2.52 11.63 8.05
N ALA A 49 -3.43 10.90 8.68
CA ALA A 49 -4.71 10.54 8.04
C ALA A 49 -5.67 11.72 7.80
N GLU A 50 -5.42 12.88 8.42
CA GLU A 50 -6.32 14.03 8.36
C GLU A 50 -6.29 14.72 6.99
N VAL A 51 -7.47 14.96 6.43
CA VAL A 51 -7.68 15.45 5.06
C VAL A 51 -7.34 16.95 4.92
N GLY A 52 -7.48 17.73 6.00
CA GLY A 52 -7.56 19.19 5.97
C GLY A 52 -6.35 19.97 5.45
N SER A 53 -5.17 19.34 5.28
CA SER A 53 -3.93 20.03 4.85
C SER A 53 -3.28 19.46 3.59
N LYS A 54 -3.92 18.51 2.90
CA LYS A 54 -3.25 17.71 1.85
C LYS A 54 -3.40 18.19 0.42
N HIS A 55 -4.25 19.18 0.17
CA HIS A 55 -4.46 19.77 -1.16
C HIS A 55 -3.24 20.55 -1.71
N GLY A 56 -2.16 20.72 -0.93
CA GLY A 56 -0.94 21.42 -1.34
C GLY A 56 0.27 20.54 -1.67
N PHE A 57 0.16 19.21 -1.57
CA PHE A 57 1.27 18.33 -1.93
C PHE A 57 1.29 18.07 -3.44
N SER A 58 2.48 18.04 -4.03
CA SER A 58 2.73 17.63 -5.43
C SER A 58 3.41 16.26 -5.44
N ILE A 59 2.60 15.22 -5.22
CA ILE A 59 3.02 13.85 -4.93
C ILE A 59 3.47 13.15 -6.22
N SER A 60 4.76 12.83 -6.32
CA SER A 60 5.29 12.01 -7.42
C SER A 60 5.15 10.50 -7.16
N GLY A 61 5.07 10.10 -5.89
CA GLY A 61 5.00 8.71 -5.47
C GLY A 61 4.19 8.55 -4.19
N LEU A 62 3.23 7.62 -4.20
CA LEU A 62 2.38 7.31 -3.05
C LEU A 62 2.50 5.83 -2.71
N VAL A 63 2.69 5.51 -1.45
CA VAL A 63 2.46 4.16 -0.92
C VAL A 63 1.31 4.27 0.06
N PHE A 64 0.18 3.66 -0.30
CA PHE A 64 -1.02 3.60 0.53
C PHE A 64 -1.20 2.15 0.97
N ASP A 65 -0.77 1.89 2.19
CA ASP A 65 -0.89 0.58 2.83
C ASP A 65 -2.22 0.45 3.59
N GLU A 66 -2.76 -0.76 3.62
CA GLU A 66 -4.02 -1.13 4.27
C GLU A 66 -5.23 -0.25 3.91
N ILE A 67 -5.49 -0.08 2.61
CA ILE A 67 -6.60 0.77 2.15
C ILE A 67 -7.98 0.28 2.62
N HIS A 68 -8.14 -1.00 2.93
CA HIS A 68 -9.38 -1.55 3.51
C HIS A 68 -9.75 -0.91 4.86
N THR A 69 -8.78 -0.32 5.57
CA THR A 69 -9.02 0.36 6.85
C THR A 69 -9.59 1.77 6.69
N GLN A 70 -9.66 2.29 5.46
CA GLN A 70 -10.15 3.64 5.23
C GLN A 70 -11.67 3.70 5.40
N PRO A 71 -12.18 4.67 6.20
CA PRO A 71 -13.62 4.76 6.48
C PRO A 71 -14.44 5.18 5.25
N ASN A 72 -13.79 5.81 4.27
CA ASN A 72 -14.41 6.26 3.02
C ASN A 72 -13.32 6.62 1.99
N ARG A 73 -13.76 6.97 0.78
CA ARG A 73 -12.88 7.30 -0.35
C ARG A 73 -12.16 8.66 -0.28
N GLN A 74 -12.51 9.54 0.68
CA GLN A 74 -12.07 10.94 0.62
C GLN A 74 -10.56 11.08 0.61
N LEU A 75 -9.86 10.36 1.49
CA LEU A 75 -8.41 10.43 1.56
C LEU A 75 -7.74 9.85 0.30
N TYR A 76 -8.29 8.75 -0.23
CA TYR A 76 -7.82 8.17 -1.48
C TYR A 76 -7.94 9.17 -2.64
N ASP A 77 -9.11 9.78 -2.82
CA ASP A 77 -9.34 10.77 -3.88
C ASP A 77 -8.42 11.98 -3.71
N VAL A 78 -8.22 12.47 -2.49
CA VAL A 78 -7.31 13.59 -2.24
C VAL A 78 -5.89 13.27 -2.67
N LEU A 79 -5.36 12.13 -2.26
CA LEU A 79 -3.97 11.76 -2.57
C LEU A 79 -3.76 11.42 -4.04
N THR A 80 -4.72 10.70 -4.65
CA THR A 80 -4.55 10.15 -6.00
C THR A 80 -5.02 11.10 -7.11
N LYS A 81 -6.09 11.87 -6.88
CA LYS A 81 -6.70 12.74 -7.91
C LYS A 81 -6.36 14.21 -7.76
N TYR A 82 -6.11 14.71 -6.55
CA TYR A 82 -5.83 16.14 -6.35
C TYR A 82 -4.34 16.40 -6.10
N SER A 83 -3.74 15.74 -5.11
CA SER A 83 -2.33 15.95 -4.74
C SER A 83 -1.34 15.38 -5.76
N SER A 84 -1.76 14.44 -6.60
CA SER A 84 -0.90 13.85 -7.63
C SER A 84 -1.09 14.48 -9.02
N ASP A 85 -2.14 15.28 -9.22
CA ASP A 85 -2.53 15.86 -10.52
C ASP A 85 -1.46 16.79 -11.09
N ALA A 86 -0.71 17.48 -10.21
CA ALA A 86 0.39 18.36 -10.60
C ALA A 86 1.61 17.60 -11.19
N ARG A 87 1.59 16.27 -11.27
CA ARG A 87 2.69 15.44 -11.80
C ARG A 87 2.24 14.72 -13.06
N GLN A 88 3.13 14.65 -14.05
CA GLN A 88 2.85 14.00 -15.33
C GLN A 88 2.74 12.46 -15.22
N ASN A 89 3.57 11.84 -14.36
CA ASN A 89 3.62 10.38 -14.20
C ASN A 89 3.73 10.01 -12.71
N PRO A 90 2.69 10.29 -11.89
CA PRO A 90 2.70 9.87 -10.50
C PRO A 90 2.59 8.34 -10.40
N LEU A 91 3.32 7.73 -9.47
CA LEU A 91 3.26 6.29 -9.23
C LEU A 91 2.60 6.00 -7.88
N HIS A 92 1.53 5.23 -7.87
CA HIS A 92 0.81 4.86 -6.65
C HIS A 92 0.90 3.35 -6.41
N PHE A 93 1.44 2.96 -5.27
CA PHE A 93 1.37 1.61 -4.74
C PHE A 93 0.24 1.55 -3.72
N ILE A 94 -0.83 0.85 -4.06
CA ILE A 94 -1.96 0.62 -3.16
C ILE A 94 -1.90 -0.83 -2.72
N ILE A 95 -1.75 -1.05 -1.42
CA ILE A 95 -1.55 -2.36 -0.81
C ILE A 95 -2.69 -2.58 0.18
N THR A 96 -3.26 -3.79 0.19
CA THR A 96 -4.31 -4.13 1.13
C THR A 96 -4.43 -5.64 1.28
N THR A 97 -4.97 -6.05 2.41
CA THR A 97 -5.59 -7.36 2.60
C THR A 97 -7.09 -7.30 2.33
N ALA A 98 -7.75 -8.46 2.29
CA ALA A 98 -9.20 -8.55 2.12
C ALA A 98 -9.92 -7.91 3.33
N GLY A 99 -10.92 -7.07 3.06
CA GLY A 99 -11.80 -6.49 4.07
C GLY A 99 -13.21 -7.07 4.03
N ASN A 100 -14.02 -6.76 5.05
CA ASN A 100 -15.37 -7.31 5.19
C ASN A 100 -16.48 -6.39 4.64
N ASP A 101 -16.14 -5.20 4.15
CA ASP A 101 -17.09 -4.21 3.65
C ASP A 101 -17.05 -4.10 2.13
N ARG A 102 -18.14 -4.52 1.48
CA ARG A 102 -18.33 -4.44 0.02
C ARG A 102 -18.64 -3.03 -0.48
N HIS A 103 -18.88 -2.07 0.41
CA HIS A 103 -19.05 -0.65 0.08
C HIS A 103 -17.76 0.16 0.27
N SER A 104 -16.67 -0.49 0.68
CA SER A 104 -15.38 0.16 0.91
C SER A 104 -14.65 0.51 -0.40
N ILE A 105 -13.74 1.48 -0.32
CA ILE A 105 -12.82 1.81 -1.41
C ILE A 105 -11.92 0.62 -1.79
N ALA A 106 -11.57 -0.24 -0.83
CA ALA A 106 -10.80 -1.45 -1.12
C ALA A 106 -11.57 -2.41 -2.02
N PHE A 107 -12.88 -2.61 -1.78
CA PHE A 107 -13.70 -3.46 -2.62
C PHE A 107 -13.90 -2.87 -4.03
N GLU A 108 -14.05 -1.55 -4.14
CA GLU A 108 -14.07 -0.86 -5.45
C GLU A 108 -12.79 -1.12 -6.25
N LEU A 109 -11.61 -0.95 -5.62
CA LEU A 109 -10.32 -1.21 -6.27
C LEU A 109 -10.10 -2.68 -6.60
N HIS A 110 -10.52 -3.59 -5.72
CA HIS A 110 -10.47 -5.03 -5.96
C HIS A 110 -11.35 -5.43 -7.16
N THR A 111 -12.59 -4.92 -7.23
CA THR A 111 -13.50 -5.18 -8.34
C THR A 111 -12.89 -4.69 -9.66
N LYS A 112 -12.34 -3.47 -9.65
CA LYS A 112 -11.61 -2.93 -10.81
C LYS A 112 -10.43 -3.82 -11.21
N ALA A 113 -9.65 -4.30 -10.25
CA ALA A 113 -8.50 -5.17 -10.49
C ALA A 113 -8.92 -6.48 -11.16
N VAL A 114 -9.95 -7.14 -10.63
CA VAL A 114 -10.50 -8.38 -11.19
C VAL A 114 -11.07 -8.15 -12.59
N ASP A 115 -11.84 -7.08 -12.81
CA ASP A 115 -12.38 -6.74 -14.14
C ASP A 115 -11.28 -6.53 -15.20
N ILE A 116 -10.14 -5.96 -14.81
CA ILE A 116 -8.99 -5.78 -15.71
C ILE A 116 -8.32 -7.14 -16.00
N LEU A 117 -8.08 -7.95 -14.97
CA LEU A 117 -7.47 -9.27 -15.12
C LEU A 117 -8.32 -10.20 -16.00
N GLU A 118 -9.64 -10.08 -15.93
CA GLU A 118 -10.58 -10.89 -16.71
C GLU A 118 -10.95 -10.26 -18.06
N GLY A 119 -10.33 -9.13 -18.41
CA GLY A 119 -10.53 -8.47 -19.71
C GLY A 119 -11.90 -7.78 -19.88
N ARG A 120 -12.71 -7.66 -18.82
CA ARG A 120 -13.97 -6.91 -18.82
C ARG A 120 -13.75 -5.40 -18.86
N ARG A 121 -12.57 -4.95 -18.41
CA ARG A 121 -12.16 -3.53 -18.41
C ARG A 121 -10.75 -3.39 -18.95
N VAL A 122 -10.53 -2.34 -19.76
CA VAL A 122 -9.19 -1.97 -20.25
C VAL A 122 -8.76 -0.67 -19.59
N ASP A 123 -7.70 -0.72 -18.78
CA ASP A 123 -7.10 0.46 -18.16
C ASP A 123 -5.58 0.26 -18.06
N PRO A 124 -4.80 0.83 -18.99
CA PRO A 124 -3.34 0.64 -19.02
C PRO A 124 -2.61 1.38 -17.89
N THR A 125 -3.30 2.24 -17.13
CA THR A 125 -2.72 2.99 -16.01
C THR A 125 -2.80 2.24 -14.68
N PHE A 126 -3.49 1.10 -14.65
CA PHE A 126 -3.71 0.30 -13.46
C PHE A 126 -3.14 -1.11 -13.64
N TYR A 127 -2.13 -1.45 -12.85
CA TYR A 127 -1.50 -2.77 -12.88
C TYR A 127 -1.97 -3.60 -11.68
N PRO A 128 -2.95 -4.51 -11.86
CA PRO A 128 -3.46 -5.33 -10.77
C PRO A 128 -2.55 -6.53 -10.48
N VAL A 129 -2.33 -6.79 -9.20
CA VAL A 129 -1.79 -8.07 -8.70
C VAL A 129 -2.72 -8.51 -7.57
N VAL A 130 -3.38 -9.65 -7.75
CA VAL A 130 -4.35 -10.18 -6.78
C VAL A 130 -3.96 -11.60 -6.44
N TYR A 131 -3.73 -11.85 -5.15
CA TYR A 131 -3.57 -13.19 -4.59
C TYR A 131 -4.84 -13.49 -3.78
N GLY A 132 -5.78 -14.19 -4.40
CA GLY A 132 -7.09 -14.49 -3.83
C GLY A 132 -7.66 -15.77 -4.43
N LEU A 133 -8.59 -16.39 -3.71
CA LEU A 133 -9.35 -17.52 -4.21
C LEU A 133 -10.54 -17.03 -5.03
N LYS A 134 -10.96 -17.86 -5.98
CA LYS A 134 -12.26 -17.73 -6.62
C LYS A 134 -13.37 -18.23 -5.68
N ASP A 135 -14.60 -17.81 -5.97
CA ASP A 135 -15.78 -18.17 -5.17
C ASP A 135 -16.06 -19.69 -5.16
N ASP A 136 -15.57 -20.44 -6.15
CA ASP A 136 -15.73 -21.89 -6.28
C ASP A 136 -14.56 -22.71 -5.72
N GLU A 137 -13.53 -22.05 -5.17
CA GLU A 137 -12.37 -22.72 -4.57
C GLU A 137 -12.55 -22.90 -3.05
N ASP A 138 -12.23 -24.09 -2.56
CA ASP A 138 -12.33 -24.43 -1.14
C ASP A 138 -11.18 -23.82 -0.33
N TRP A 139 -11.49 -22.87 0.55
CA TRP A 139 -10.50 -22.26 1.42
C TRP A 139 -9.97 -23.22 2.51
N GLU A 140 -10.66 -24.34 2.77
CA GLU A 140 -10.19 -25.38 3.69
C GLU A 140 -9.09 -26.27 3.09
N ASP A 141 -8.94 -26.27 1.75
CA ASP A 141 -7.85 -26.98 1.09
C ASP A 141 -6.53 -26.23 1.32
N GLU A 142 -5.61 -26.86 2.05
CA GLU A 142 -4.28 -26.29 2.32
C GLU A 142 -3.50 -25.96 1.04
N ALA A 143 -3.74 -26.66 -0.08
CA ALA A 143 -3.10 -26.33 -1.35
C ALA A 143 -3.51 -24.92 -1.84
N ASN A 144 -4.73 -24.49 -1.53
CA ASN A 144 -5.23 -23.16 -1.87
C ASN A 144 -4.57 -22.06 -1.02
N TRP A 145 -4.02 -22.39 0.15
CA TRP A 145 -3.34 -21.40 1.00
C TRP A 145 -2.07 -20.84 0.35
N TYR A 146 -1.34 -21.66 -0.41
CA TYR A 146 -0.16 -21.23 -1.15
C TYR A 146 -0.50 -20.30 -2.32
N LYS A 147 -1.72 -20.39 -2.89
CA LYS A 147 -2.17 -19.50 -3.96
C LYS A 147 -2.39 -18.07 -3.46
N VAL A 148 -2.94 -17.91 -2.26
CA VAL A 148 -3.29 -16.60 -1.69
C VAL A 148 -2.19 -16.01 -0.80
N ASN A 149 -1.22 -16.83 -0.40
CA ASN A 149 -0.06 -16.41 0.39
C ASN A 149 1.23 -16.72 -0.39
N PRO A 150 1.67 -15.85 -1.31
CA PRO A 150 2.82 -16.12 -2.20
C PRO A 150 4.16 -16.31 -1.45
N SER A 151 4.23 -15.96 -0.17
CA SER A 151 5.42 -16.11 0.68
C SER A 151 5.35 -17.29 1.66
N LEU A 152 4.27 -18.06 1.64
CA LEU A 152 4.06 -19.23 2.48
C LEU A 152 5.08 -20.33 2.17
N GLY A 153 5.70 -20.87 3.22
CA GLY A 153 6.82 -21.83 3.11
C GLY A 153 8.19 -21.20 2.84
N CYS A 154 8.26 -19.89 2.60
CA CYS A 154 9.51 -19.17 2.36
C CYS A 154 9.83 -18.21 3.52
N THR A 155 8.96 -17.23 3.77
CA THR A 155 9.12 -16.26 4.86
C THR A 155 8.00 -16.36 5.90
N VAL A 156 6.87 -16.96 5.54
CA VAL A 156 5.77 -17.28 6.44
C VAL A 156 5.75 -18.78 6.65
N ASP A 157 5.80 -19.21 7.91
CA ASP A 157 5.74 -20.62 8.28
C ASP A 157 4.29 -21.15 8.12
N ILE A 158 4.17 -22.32 7.47
CA ILE A 158 2.90 -23.01 7.25
C ILE A 158 2.21 -23.38 8.56
N GLU A 159 2.96 -23.69 9.62
CA GLU A 159 2.37 -24.05 10.91
C GLU A 159 1.55 -22.90 11.51
N ARG A 160 1.98 -21.64 11.33
CA ARG A 160 1.22 -20.47 11.80
C ARG A 160 -0.14 -20.36 11.11
N LEU A 161 -0.21 -20.75 9.84
CA LEU A 161 -1.46 -20.70 9.09
C LEU A 161 -2.38 -21.88 9.45
N ARG A 162 -1.81 -23.07 9.70
CA ARG A 162 -2.55 -24.22 10.24
C ARG A 162 -3.17 -23.92 11.60
N ASP A 163 -2.43 -23.25 12.48
CA ASP A 163 -2.95 -22.83 13.78
C ASP A 163 -4.09 -21.81 13.64
N ALA A 164 -3.91 -20.78 12.80
CA ALA A 164 -4.97 -19.81 12.51
C ALA A 164 -6.23 -20.47 11.91
N TYR A 165 -6.07 -21.47 11.04
CA TYR A 165 -7.17 -22.26 10.50
C TYR A 165 -7.92 -23.03 11.60
N ARG A 166 -7.20 -23.65 12.55
CA ARG A 166 -7.80 -24.37 13.68
C ARG A 166 -8.58 -23.45 14.61
N GLU A 167 -8.10 -22.21 14.82
CA GLU A 167 -8.79 -21.21 15.64
C GLU A 167 -10.05 -20.63 14.95
N ALA A 168 -10.08 -20.63 13.63
CA ALA A 168 -11.21 -20.14 12.85
C ALA A 168 -12.37 -21.16 12.74
N LYS A 169 -12.13 -22.43 13.08
CA LYS A 169 -13.17 -23.48 13.18
C LYS A 169 -13.84 -23.51 14.54
#